data_AF-A0A022QN41-F1
#
_entry.id   AF-A0A022QN41-F1
#
_cell.length_a   1.000
_cell.length_b   1.000
_cell.length_c   1.000
_cell.angle_alpha   90.00
_cell.angle_beta   90.00
_cell.angle_gamma   90.00
#
_symmetry.space_group_name_H-M   'P 1'
#
loop_
_entity.id
_entity.type
_entity.pdbx_description
1 polymer ?
#
loop_
_entity_poly.entity_id
_entity_poly.type
_entity_poly.pdbx_seq_one_letter_code
_entity_poly.pdbx_strand_id
1 'polypeptide(L)'
;MANFFLHRLSNLALLVFVLISSCSLQVLAADEDRKVYIVYMGHLPAEATQSLPSYHFNMLNDVVDSRFVTKSLVRSYTRSFNGFAAYLTPQEKEKLAGHEQVVSIFPSTTFHTQTTRSWDYMGLAPNAKRNPTMESDTIIGVIDTGIWPESESFNDKGFGPPPKKWKGACKGGYNFTCN
;
A
#
# COMPACT_ATOMS: atom_id res chain seq x y z
N MET A 1 65.27 -7.06 6.93
CA MET A 1 64.07 -7.93 7.06
C MET A 1 62.82 -7.17 7.53
N ALA A 2 62.90 -6.29 8.54
CA ALA A 2 61.73 -5.57 9.07
C ALA A 2 60.95 -4.72 8.05
N ASN A 3 61.63 -3.95 7.20
CA ASN A 3 60.97 -3.07 6.21
C ASN A 3 60.18 -3.84 5.14
N PHE A 4 60.63 -5.05 4.78
CA PHE A 4 59.92 -5.90 3.82
C PHE A 4 58.62 -6.46 4.42
N PHE A 5 58.64 -6.75 5.72
CA PHE A 5 57.48 -7.25 6.46
C PHE A 5 56.41 -6.16 6.65
N LEU A 6 56.84 -4.95 6.99
CA LEU A 6 55.96 -3.78 7.12
C LEU A 6 55.27 -3.42 5.80
N HIS A 7 56.00 -3.50 4.67
CA HIS A 7 55.43 -3.21 3.35
C HIS A 7 54.36 -4.22 2.94
N ARG A 8 54.56 -5.51 3.27
CA ARG A 8 53.56 -6.57 3.00
C ARG A 8 52.31 -6.43 3.89
N LEU A 9 52.48 -6.06 5.16
CA LEU A 9 51.36 -5.80 6.07
C LEU A 9 50.54 -4.58 5.62
N SER A 10 51.20 -3.51 5.18
CA SER A 10 50.54 -2.32 4.64
C SER A 10 49.72 -2.62 3.38
N ASN A 11 50.29 -3.36 2.42
CA ASN A 11 49.59 -3.74 1.19
C ASN A 11 48.39 -4.67 1.46
N LEU A 12 48.50 -5.56 2.45
CA LEU A 12 47.40 -6.43 2.86
C LEU A 12 46.27 -5.62 3.53
N ALA A 13 46.60 -4.67 4.40
CA ALA A 13 45.62 -3.78 5.02
C ALA A 13 44.89 -2.91 3.99
N LEU A 14 45.61 -2.39 2.99
CA LEU A 14 45.02 -1.63 1.89
C LEU A 14 44.05 -2.48 1.04
N LEU A 15 44.43 -3.72 0.72
CA LEU A 15 43.57 -4.66 0.00
C LEU A 15 42.29 -4.98 0.77
N VAL A 16 42.39 -5.24 2.09
CA VAL A 16 41.22 -5.49 2.94
C VAL A 16 40.32 -4.25 3.01
N PHE A 17 40.89 -3.05 3.14
CA PHE A 17 40.11 -1.81 3.14
C PHE A 17 39.35 -1.58 1.82
N VAL A 18 40.00 -1.84 0.68
CA VAL A 18 39.36 -1.75 -0.65
C VAL A 18 38.24 -2.78 -0.80
N LEU A 19 38.43 -4.02 -0.31
CA LEU A 19 37.40 -5.06 -0.33
C LEU A 19 36.21 -4.72 0.58
N ILE A 20 36.45 -4.18 1.77
CA ILE A 20 35.38 -3.75 2.68
C ILE A 20 34.61 -2.56 2.10
N SER A 21 35.32 -1.57 1.54
CA SER A 21 34.71 -0.39 0.94
C SER A 21 33.85 -0.75 -0.29
N SER A 22 34.35 -1.61 -1.17
CA SER A 22 33.61 -2.09 -2.33
C SER A 22 32.38 -2.92 -1.95
N CYS A 23 32.47 -3.79 -0.94
CA CYS A 23 31.33 -4.54 -0.42
C CYS A 23 30.27 -3.61 0.18
N SER A 24 30.69 -2.59 0.93
CA SER A 24 29.78 -1.61 1.54
C SER A 24 29.05 -0.77 0.50
N LEU A 25 29.72 -0.42 -0.61
CA LEU A 25 29.11 0.31 -1.73
C LEU A 25 28.02 -0.51 -2.44
N GLN A 26 28.26 -1.81 -2.64
CA GLN A 26 27.29 -2.71 -3.28
C GLN A 26 26.01 -2.87 -2.45
N VAL A 27 26.14 -2.88 -1.12
CA VAL A 27 24.98 -3.02 -0.20
C VAL A 27 24.09 -1.78 -0.22
N LEU A 28 24.68 -0.58 -0.20
CA LEU A 28 23.90 0.69 -0.27
C LEU A 28 23.17 0.84 -1.60
N ALA A 29 23.82 0.46 -2.71
CA ALA A 29 23.20 0.51 -4.04
C ALA A 29 21.99 -0.43 -4.17
N ALA A 30 21.98 -1.56 -3.45
CA ALA A 30 20.86 -2.51 -3.47
C ALA A 30 19.62 -2.01 -2.69
N ASP A 31 19.80 -1.10 -1.74
CA ASP A 31 18.69 -0.50 -0.97
C ASP A 31 17.98 0.59 -1.78
N GLU A 32 18.72 1.39 -2.56
CA GLU A 32 18.15 2.49 -3.36
C GLU A 32 17.27 2.04 -4.54
N ASP A 33 17.42 0.82 -5.06
CA ASP A 33 16.63 0.33 -6.21
C ASP A 33 15.30 -0.35 -5.79
N ARG A 34 15.00 -0.40 -4.49
CA ARG A 34 13.77 -1.01 -4.00
C ARG A 34 12.57 -0.11 -4.29
N LYS A 35 11.52 -0.69 -4.89
CA LYS A 35 10.25 0.00 -5.15
C LYS A 35 9.11 -0.74 -4.48
N VAL A 36 8.03 -0.04 -4.16
CA VAL A 36 6.84 -0.68 -3.58
C VAL A 36 6.08 -1.41 -4.68
N TYR A 37 5.88 -2.70 -4.50
CA TYR A 37 5.02 -3.52 -5.33
C TYR A 37 3.87 -4.08 -4.50
N ILE A 38 2.74 -4.30 -5.16
CA ILE A 38 1.60 -5.04 -4.62
C ILE A 38 1.68 -6.46 -5.16
N VAL A 39 1.83 -7.42 -4.25
CA VAL A 39 1.77 -8.86 -4.49
C VAL A 39 0.33 -9.30 -4.26
N TYR A 40 -0.37 -9.58 -5.36
CA TYR A 40 -1.76 -10.03 -5.34
C TYR A 40 -1.82 -11.55 -5.35
N MET A 41 -2.54 -12.13 -4.38
CA MET A 41 -2.62 -13.57 -4.14
C MET A 41 -4.04 -14.11 -4.30
N GLY A 42 -4.96 -13.32 -4.84
CA GLY A 42 -6.32 -13.76 -5.13
C GLY A 42 -7.28 -13.69 -3.94
N HIS A 43 -8.17 -14.68 -3.85
CA HIS A 43 -9.19 -14.75 -2.80
C HIS A 43 -8.58 -15.04 -1.43
N LEU A 44 -9.33 -14.76 -0.37
CA LEU A 44 -8.96 -15.21 0.97
C LEU A 44 -9.04 -16.73 1.05
N PRO A 45 -8.07 -17.42 1.68
CA PRO A 45 -8.16 -18.85 1.90
C PRO A 45 -9.36 -19.19 2.80
N ALA A 46 -10.07 -20.27 2.47
CA ALA A 46 -11.25 -20.70 3.21
C ALA A 46 -10.93 -21.09 4.66
N GLU A 47 -9.76 -21.71 4.87
CA GLU A 47 -9.20 -21.99 6.18
C GLU A 47 -7.71 -21.65 6.17
N ALA A 48 -7.28 -20.86 7.15
CA ALA A 48 -5.88 -20.48 7.30
C ALA A 48 -5.33 -21.17 8.56
N THR A 49 -4.34 -22.04 8.37
CA THR A 49 -3.61 -22.71 9.48
C THR A 49 -2.76 -21.73 10.29
N GLN A 50 -2.49 -20.55 9.73
CA GLN A 50 -1.76 -19.47 10.35
C GLN A 50 -2.39 -18.12 10.01
N SER A 51 -2.05 -17.08 10.77
CA SER A 51 -2.54 -15.73 10.47
C SER A 51 -2.03 -15.26 9.09
N LEU A 52 -2.90 -14.65 8.28
CA LEU A 52 -2.50 -14.11 6.97
C LEU A 52 -1.34 -13.10 7.08
N PRO A 53 -1.31 -12.17 8.05
CA PRO A 53 -0.15 -11.29 8.22
C PRO A 53 1.17 -12.06 8.43
N SER A 54 1.17 -13.12 9.25
CA SER A 54 2.34 -13.98 9.44
C SER A 54 2.72 -14.71 8.15
N TYR A 55 1.72 -15.16 7.38
CA TYR A 55 1.95 -15.80 6.09
C TYR A 55 2.62 -14.89 5.08
N HIS A 56 2.14 -13.66 4.95
CA HIS A 56 2.75 -12.67 4.06
C HIS A 56 4.18 -12.34 4.50
N PHE A 57 4.40 -12.20 5.81
CA PHE A 57 5.73 -11.93 6.35
C PHE A 57 6.71 -13.08 6.07
N ASN A 58 6.30 -14.33 6.26
CA ASN A 58 7.13 -15.49 5.98
C ASN A 58 7.47 -15.58 4.49
N MET A 59 6.49 -15.42 3.60
CA MET A 59 6.72 -15.41 2.16
C MET A 59 7.71 -14.30 1.74
N LEU A 60 7.62 -13.13 2.37
CA LEU A 60 8.56 -12.04 2.13
C LEU A 60 9.97 -12.39 2.67
N ASN A 61 10.05 -13.02 3.84
CA ASN A 61 11.31 -13.45 4.47
C ASN A 61 12.06 -14.50 3.63
N ASP A 62 11.35 -15.31 2.86
CA ASP A 62 11.96 -16.33 1.99
C ASP A 62 12.69 -15.74 0.79
N VAL A 63 12.36 -14.51 0.38
CA VAL A 63 12.92 -13.87 -0.82
C VAL A 63 13.79 -12.66 -0.52
N VAL A 64 13.50 -11.92 0.55
CA VAL A 64 14.20 -10.70 0.96
C VAL A 64 15.31 -11.06 1.95
N ASP A 65 16.47 -10.44 1.79
CA ASP A 65 17.56 -10.53 2.76
C ASP A 65 17.08 -10.12 4.16
N SER A 66 17.43 -10.92 5.16
CA SER A 66 16.97 -10.77 6.55
C SER A 66 17.27 -9.39 7.16
N ARG A 67 18.25 -8.66 6.61
CA ARG A 67 18.58 -7.28 7.01
C ARG A 67 17.47 -6.28 6.68
N PHE A 68 16.68 -6.54 5.63
CA PHE A 68 15.67 -5.62 5.11
C PHE A 68 14.23 -6.08 5.37
N VAL A 69 13.99 -7.39 5.59
CA VAL A 69 12.64 -7.97 5.66
C VAL A 69 11.66 -7.22 6.58
N THR A 70 12.10 -6.81 7.76
CA THR A 70 11.24 -6.11 8.75
C THR A 70 10.85 -4.70 8.30
N LYS A 71 11.63 -4.08 7.42
CA LYS A 71 11.37 -2.77 6.83
C LYS A 71 10.70 -2.87 5.47
N SER A 72 10.79 -4.02 4.80
CA SER A 72 10.26 -4.22 3.46
C SER A 72 8.74 -4.37 3.43
N LEU A 73 8.11 -4.93 4.47
CA LEU A 73 6.65 -5.09 4.48
C LEU A 73 5.94 -3.75 4.74
N VAL A 74 5.17 -3.27 3.76
CA VAL A 74 4.39 -2.03 3.88
C VAL A 74 3.00 -2.30 4.42
N ARG A 75 2.30 -3.31 3.87
CA ARG A 75 0.92 -3.61 4.28
C ARG A 75 0.50 -5.03 3.93
N SER A 76 -0.20 -5.71 4.85
CA SER A 76 -0.89 -6.98 4.58
C SER A 76 -2.39 -6.79 4.33
N TYR A 77 -2.87 -7.13 3.15
CA TYR A 77 -4.30 -7.11 2.79
C TYR A 77 -4.95 -8.45 3.17
N THR A 78 -5.92 -8.41 4.09
CA THR A 78 -6.48 -9.63 4.72
C THR A 78 -8.00 -9.64 4.82
N ARG A 79 -8.68 -8.66 4.21
CA ARG A 79 -10.14 -8.47 4.33
C ARG A 79 -10.89 -8.68 3.03
N SER A 80 -10.53 -7.94 1.99
CA SER A 80 -11.25 -8.00 0.71
C SER A 80 -10.58 -8.97 -0.27
N PHE A 81 -9.27 -9.16 -0.15
CA PHE A 81 -8.46 -10.06 -0.95
C PHE A 81 -7.22 -10.46 -0.15
N ASN A 82 -6.53 -11.50 -0.62
CA ASN A 82 -5.26 -11.98 -0.08
C ASN A 82 -4.08 -11.31 -0.82
N GLY A 83 -3.10 -10.82 -0.08
CA GLY A 83 -1.92 -10.19 -0.65
C GLY A 83 -1.24 -9.19 0.26
N PHE A 84 -0.15 -8.60 -0.21
CA PHE A 84 0.61 -7.61 0.55
C PHE A 84 1.33 -6.61 -0.36
N ALA A 85 1.68 -5.45 0.21
CA ALA A 85 2.56 -4.47 -0.41
C ALA A 85 3.93 -4.52 0.28
N ALA A 86 5.01 -4.50 -0.50
CA ALA A 86 6.37 -4.54 0.02
C ALA A 86 7.37 -3.80 -0.88
N TYR A 87 8.45 -3.30 -0.27
CA TYR A 87 9.64 -2.79 -0.97
C TYR A 87 10.48 -3.96 -1.48
N LEU A 88 10.55 -4.09 -2.81
CA LEU A 88 11.25 -5.19 -3.48
C LEU A 88 12.22 -4.65 -4.53
N THR A 89 13.33 -5.34 -4.70
CA THR A 89 14.17 -5.22 -5.90
C THR A 89 13.51 -5.94 -7.09
N PRO A 90 13.91 -5.66 -8.34
CA PRO A 90 13.44 -6.42 -9.50
C PRO A 90 13.66 -7.94 -9.37
N GLN A 91 14.78 -8.36 -8.76
CA GLN A 91 15.11 -9.77 -8.57
C GLN A 91 14.24 -10.44 -7.50
N GLU A 92 13.96 -9.75 -6.39
CA GLU A 92 13.06 -10.26 -5.35
C GLU A 92 11.62 -10.37 -5.84
N LYS A 93 11.16 -9.38 -6.62
CA LYS A 93 9.88 -9.42 -7.33
C LYS A 93 9.78 -10.67 -8.20
N GLU A 94 10.80 -10.96 -9.01
CA GLU A 94 10.80 -12.11 -9.90
C GLU A 94 10.74 -13.43 -9.14
N LYS A 95 11.47 -13.54 -8.01
CA LYS A 95 11.40 -14.71 -7.12
C LYS A 95 9.99 -14.93 -6.59
N LEU A 96 9.31 -13.86 -6.14
CA LEU A 96 7.92 -13.94 -5.67
C LEU A 96 6.95 -14.30 -6.78
N ALA A 97 7.19 -13.82 -8.00
CA ALA A 97 6.33 -14.14 -9.15
C ALA A 97 6.33 -15.64 -9.48
N GLY A 98 7.37 -16.37 -9.11
CA GLY A 98 7.44 -17.83 -9.24
C GLY A 98 6.71 -18.63 -8.15
N HIS A 99 6.17 -17.98 -7.12
CA HIS A 99 5.49 -18.67 -6.02
C HIS A 99 4.04 -19.03 -6.41
N GLU A 100 3.60 -20.27 -6.15
CA GLU A 100 2.30 -20.79 -6.66
C GLU A 100 1.09 -19.94 -6.22
N GLN A 101 1.16 -19.37 -5.03
CA GLN A 101 0.06 -18.58 -4.44
C GLN A 101 0.04 -17.13 -4.92
N VAL A 102 1.03 -16.69 -5.70
CA VAL A 102 1.08 -15.34 -6.26
C VAL A 102 0.39 -15.34 -7.62
N VAL A 103 -0.65 -14.52 -7.74
CA VAL A 103 -1.42 -14.38 -8.99
C VAL A 103 -0.79 -13.31 -9.87
N SER A 104 -0.40 -12.17 -9.29
CA SER A 104 0.25 -11.09 -10.03
C SER A 104 1.04 -10.16 -9.12
N ILE A 105 2.04 -9.49 -9.68
CA ILE A 105 2.81 -8.45 -8.98
C ILE A 105 2.91 -7.20 -9.85
N PHE A 106 2.46 -6.07 -9.32
CA PHE A 106 2.44 -4.79 -10.03
C PHE A 106 2.92 -3.64 -9.14
N PRO A 107 3.50 -2.58 -9.71
CA PRO A 107 4.01 -1.46 -8.92
C PRO A 107 2.87 -0.73 -8.19
N SER A 108 3.13 -0.36 -6.93
CA SER A 108 2.24 0.52 -6.20
C SER A 108 2.30 1.91 -6.82
N THR A 109 1.13 2.44 -7.19
CA THR A 109 1.03 3.73 -7.88
C THR A 109 0.20 4.70 -7.05
N THR A 110 0.71 5.92 -6.91
CA THR A 110 -0.07 7.03 -6.35
C THR A 110 -0.97 7.59 -7.44
N PHE A 111 -2.28 7.58 -7.21
CA PHE A 111 -3.24 8.22 -8.09
C PHE A 111 -3.42 9.69 -7.72
N HIS A 112 -3.57 10.54 -8.73
CA HIS A 112 -3.85 11.97 -8.58
C HIS A 112 -5.31 12.25 -8.94
N THR A 113 -5.92 13.23 -8.28
CA THR A 113 -7.30 13.65 -8.55
C THR A 113 -7.42 14.18 -9.96
N GLN A 114 -8.39 13.66 -10.73
CA GLN A 114 -8.51 13.93 -12.17
C GLN A 114 -9.47 15.07 -12.52
N THR A 115 -10.41 15.48 -11.65
CA THR A 115 -11.32 16.60 -11.95
C THR A 115 -12.02 17.15 -10.70
N THR A 116 -12.39 18.43 -10.74
CA THR A 116 -13.23 19.11 -9.74
C THR A 116 -14.65 19.43 -10.26
N ARG A 117 -15.00 19.04 -11.50
CA ARG A 117 -16.31 19.31 -12.15
C ARG A 117 -17.12 18.04 -12.43
N SER A 118 -17.43 17.28 -11.38
CA SER A 118 -18.12 15.99 -11.50
C SER A 118 -19.57 16.09 -11.99
N TRP A 119 -20.26 17.22 -11.75
CA TRP A 119 -21.66 17.41 -12.14
C TRP A 119 -21.86 17.43 -13.65
N ASP A 120 -21.04 18.22 -14.35
CA ASP A 120 -21.04 18.30 -15.82
C ASP A 120 -20.66 16.95 -16.43
N TYR A 121 -19.67 16.27 -15.85
CA TYR A 121 -19.22 14.94 -16.28
C TYR A 121 -20.30 13.86 -16.14
N MET A 122 -21.06 13.89 -15.04
CA MET A 122 -22.15 12.93 -14.80
C MET A 122 -23.46 13.31 -15.49
N GLY A 123 -23.53 14.46 -16.18
CA GLY A 123 -24.75 14.96 -16.81
C GLY A 123 -25.84 15.37 -15.80
N LEU A 124 -25.46 15.71 -14.57
CA LEU A 124 -26.39 16.12 -13.51
C LEU A 124 -26.67 17.62 -13.60
N ALA A 125 -27.57 17.99 -14.50
CA ALA A 125 -28.02 19.36 -14.64
C ALA A 125 -28.86 19.81 -13.42
N PRO A 126 -28.81 21.10 -13.02
CA PRO A 126 -29.60 21.62 -11.89
C PRO A 126 -31.12 21.41 -12.01
N ASN A 127 -31.62 21.25 -13.24
CA ASN A 127 -33.03 21.05 -13.58
C ASN A 127 -33.38 19.59 -13.91
N ALA A 128 -32.55 18.63 -13.51
CA ALA A 128 -32.82 17.21 -13.72
C ALA A 128 -34.13 16.80 -13.02
N LYS A 129 -35.00 16.07 -13.75
CA LYS A 129 -36.22 15.49 -13.19
C LYS A 129 -35.84 14.42 -12.17
N ARG A 130 -36.15 14.65 -10.90
CA ARG A 130 -35.83 13.75 -9.80
C ARG A 130 -36.81 12.58 -9.71
N ASN A 131 -36.31 11.40 -9.36
CA ASN A 131 -37.13 10.22 -9.04
C ASN A 131 -36.80 9.74 -7.60
N PRO A 132 -37.51 10.23 -6.59
CA PRO A 132 -37.23 9.90 -5.19
C PRO A 132 -37.26 8.40 -4.89
N THR A 133 -38.11 7.62 -5.58
CA THR A 133 -38.19 6.17 -5.37
C THR A 133 -36.90 5.45 -5.77
N MET A 134 -36.21 5.93 -6.81
CA MET A 134 -34.92 5.36 -7.24
C MET A 134 -33.72 6.00 -6.54
N GLU A 135 -33.85 7.27 -6.14
CA GLU A 135 -32.76 8.04 -5.54
C GLU A 135 -32.67 7.89 -4.01
N SER A 136 -33.63 7.20 -3.39
CA SER A 136 -33.64 6.93 -1.94
C SER A 136 -32.95 5.62 -1.58
N ASP A 137 -32.65 5.43 -0.28
CA ASP A 137 -32.14 4.18 0.31
C ASP A 137 -30.85 3.61 -0.33
N THR A 138 -30.10 4.47 -1.01
CA THR A 138 -28.84 4.15 -1.70
C THR A 138 -27.64 4.65 -0.87
N ILE A 139 -26.62 3.80 -0.74
CA ILE A 139 -25.36 4.16 -0.06
C ILE A 139 -24.31 4.39 -1.15
N ILE A 140 -23.75 5.59 -1.18
CA ILE A 140 -22.69 5.96 -2.12
C ILE A 140 -21.37 6.05 -1.34
N GLY A 141 -20.38 5.24 -1.72
CA GLY A 141 -19.03 5.31 -1.18
C GLY A 141 -18.16 6.23 -2.04
N VAL A 142 -17.52 7.21 -1.42
CA VAL A 142 -16.60 8.15 -2.09
C VAL A 142 -15.20 7.98 -1.51
N ILE A 143 -14.21 7.75 -2.37
CA ILE A 143 -12.79 7.73 -2.02
C ILE A 143 -12.16 8.96 -2.66
N ASP A 144 -11.91 9.98 -1.85
CA ASP A 144 -11.35 11.26 -2.28
C ASP A 144 -10.41 11.79 -1.16
N THR A 145 -9.82 12.94 -1.40
CA THR A 145 -8.95 13.72 -0.51
C THR A 145 -9.66 14.28 0.72
N GLY A 146 -11.00 14.37 0.69
CA GLY A 146 -11.82 14.80 1.81
C GLY A 146 -13.17 15.35 1.36
N ILE A 147 -14.03 15.65 2.33
CA ILE A 147 -15.30 16.37 2.13
C ILE A 147 -15.41 17.48 3.16
N TRP A 148 -16.21 18.51 2.87
CA TRP A 148 -16.61 19.56 3.81
C TRP A 148 -18.01 19.24 4.32
N PRO A 149 -18.15 18.41 5.38
CA PRO A 149 -19.45 17.97 5.87
C PRO A 149 -20.33 19.11 6.40
N GLU A 150 -19.75 20.27 6.71
CA GLU A 150 -20.44 21.52 7.06
C GLU A 150 -21.07 22.25 5.87
N SER A 151 -20.78 21.85 4.64
CA SER A 151 -21.37 22.45 3.46
C SER A 151 -22.89 22.23 3.43
N GLU A 152 -23.65 23.23 2.97
CA GLU A 152 -25.11 23.14 2.81
C GLU A 152 -25.54 21.97 1.91
N SER A 153 -24.65 21.49 1.03
CA SER A 153 -24.90 20.31 0.19
C SER A 153 -25.06 19.00 0.98
N PHE A 154 -24.57 18.96 2.23
CA PHE A 154 -24.68 17.81 3.13
C PHE A 154 -25.67 18.06 4.29
N ASN A 155 -26.45 19.14 4.24
CA ASN A 155 -27.53 19.38 5.19
C ASN A 155 -28.61 18.30 5.05
N ASP A 156 -28.85 17.54 6.11
CA ASP A 156 -29.79 16.42 6.13
C ASP A 156 -31.21 16.83 6.58
N LYS A 157 -31.49 18.14 6.72
CA LYS A 157 -32.82 18.63 7.04
C LYS A 157 -33.85 18.12 6.04
N GLY A 158 -34.83 17.36 6.53
CA GLY A 158 -35.90 16.77 5.73
C GLY A 158 -35.61 15.35 5.24
N PHE A 159 -34.42 14.80 5.52
CA PHE A 159 -34.11 13.39 5.32
C PHE A 159 -34.52 12.55 6.54
N GLY A 160 -34.88 11.29 6.29
CA GLY A 160 -35.14 10.31 7.33
C GLY A 160 -33.85 9.76 7.97
N PRO A 161 -33.95 8.85 8.94
CA PRO A 161 -32.77 8.21 9.52
C PRO A 161 -31.98 7.44 8.46
N PRO A 162 -30.66 7.22 8.66
CA PRO A 162 -29.85 6.40 7.76
C PRO A 162 -30.47 5.03 7.49
N PRO A 163 -30.28 4.43 6.29
CA PRO A 163 -30.85 3.14 5.96
C PRO A 163 -30.49 2.07 7.00
N LYS A 164 -31.45 1.22 7.40
CA LYS A 164 -31.25 0.18 8.46
C LYS A 164 -30.07 -0.77 8.19
N LYS A 165 -29.66 -0.91 6.92
CA LYS A 165 -28.51 -1.73 6.48
C LYS A 165 -27.15 -1.06 6.71
N TRP A 166 -27.12 0.25 6.98
CA TRP A 166 -25.89 1.00 7.22
C TRP A 166 -25.29 0.60 8.57
N LYS A 167 -24.01 0.22 8.56
CA LYS A 167 -23.24 -0.17 9.76
C LYS A 167 -22.09 0.77 10.06
N GLY A 168 -21.96 1.86 9.31
CA GLY A 168 -20.91 2.86 9.55
C GLY A 168 -21.27 3.77 10.71
N ALA A 169 -20.27 4.49 11.20
CA ALA A 169 -20.43 5.50 12.24
C ALA A 169 -20.01 6.87 11.69
N CYS A 170 -20.72 7.91 12.09
CA CYS A 170 -20.30 9.28 11.87
C CYS A 170 -19.16 9.62 12.85
N LYS A 171 -18.06 10.18 12.35
CA LYS A 171 -16.88 10.52 13.16
C LYS A 171 -16.78 11.99 13.55
N GLY A 172 -17.77 12.82 13.22
CA GLY A 172 -17.80 14.24 13.55
C GLY A 172 -16.59 15.02 13.00
N GLY A 173 -16.51 16.29 13.35
CA GLY A 173 -15.39 17.17 13.03
C GLY A 173 -15.40 18.41 13.91
N TYR A 174 -14.39 19.27 13.79
CA TYR A 174 -14.25 20.47 14.63
C TYR A 174 -15.49 21.38 14.60
N ASN A 175 -16.17 21.48 13.44
CA ASN A 175 -17.40 22.25 13.23
C ASN A 175 -18.54 21.38 12.66
N PHE A 176 -18.52 20.07 12.89
CA PHE A 176 -19.52 19.15 12.35
C PHE A 176 -19.94 18.13 13.41
N THR A 177 -21.23 18.11 13.72
CA THR A 177 -21.81 17.18 14.69
C THR A 177 -22.57 16.09 13.95
N CYS A 178 -22.45 14.86 14.42
CA CYS A 178 -23.24 13.75 13.93
C CYS A 178 -24.68 13.87 14.46
N ASN A 179 -25.66 13.76 13.58
CA ASN A 179 -27.08 13.67 13.94
C ASN A 179 -27.46 12.26 14.41
#